data_AF-A0A3C1I4R8-F1
#
_entry.id   AF-A0A3C1I4R8-F1
#
_cell.length_a   1.000
_cell.length_b   1.000
_cell.length_c   1.000
_cell.angle_alpha   90.00
_cell.angle_beta   90.00
_cell.angle_gamma   90.00
#
_symmetry.space_group_name_H-M   'P 1'
#
loop_
_entity.id
_entity.type
_entity.pdbx_description
1 polymer ?
#
loop_
_entity_poly.entity_id
_entity_poly.type
_entity_poly.pdbx_seq_one_letter_code
_entity_poly.pdbx_strand_id
1 'polypeptide(L)' 'MIGLFQRSIENREKIIIFYIDNKNQVTQRYIQVINMNTQSLTAFCYWRKKVRTFKLENILSAGPIRKKVGA' A
#
# COMPACT_ATOMS: atom_id res chain seq x y z
N MET A 1 6.89 -2.00 9.12
CA MET A 1 6.02 -2.09 7.92
C MET A 1 5.51 -3.51 7.65
N ILE A 2 6.34 -4.56 7.80
CA ILE A 2 5.96 -5.96 7.48
C ILE A 2 4.61 -6.38 8.09
N GLY A 3 4.41 -6.17 9.40
CA GLY A 3 3.16 -6.54 10.08
C GLY A 3 1.91 -5.86 9.52
N LEU A 4 2.02 -4.62 9.04
CA LEU A 4 0.88 -3.92 8.40
C LEU A 4 0.50 -4.57 7.07
N PHE A 5 1.48 -4.92 6.25
CA PHE A 5 1.23 -5.59 4.96
C PHE A 5 0.69 -7.00 5.16
N GLN A 6 1.22 -7.73 6.13
CA GLN A 6 0.73 -9.06 6.49
C GLN A 6 -0.74 -9.01 6.91
N ARG A 7 -1.09 -8.06 7.80
CA ARG A 7 -2.48 -7.82 8.21
C ARG A 7 -3.40 -7.45 7.04
N SER A 8 -2.89 -6.67 6.08
CA SER A 8 -3.62 -6.33 4.84
C SER A 8 -3.91 -7.57 3.99
N ILE A 9 -2.95 -8.49 3.88
CA ILE A 9 -3.12 -9.78 3.17
C ILE A 9 -4.17 -10.64 3.87
N GLU A 10 -4.00 -10.87 5.18
CA GLU A 10 -4.85 -11.77 5.97
C GLU A 10 -6.29 -11.29 6.04
N ASN A 11 -6.50 -10.01 6.34
CA ASN A 11 -7.83 -9.45 6.57
C ASN A 11 -8.43 -8.78 5.32
N ARG A 12 -7.75 -8.85 4.17
CA ARG A 12 -8.11 -8.10 2.96
C ARG A 12 -8.29 -6.60 3.26
N GLU A 13 -7.51 -6.10 4.23
CA GLU A 13 -7.65 -4.74 4.73
C GLU A 13 -7.04 -3.74 3.76
N LYS A 14 -7.79 -2.68 3.48
CA LYS A 14 -7.33 -1.58 2.65
C LYS A 14 -6.42 -0.67 3.47
N ILE A 15 -5.22 -0.41 2.96
CA ILE A 15 -4.22 0.44 3.56
C ILE A 15 -3.88 1.63 2.65
N ILE A 16 -3.16 2.59 3.21
CA ILE A 16 -2.61 3.72 2.48
C ILE A 16 -1.08 3.61 2.43
N ILE A 17 -0.50 3.91 1.27
CA ILE A 17 0.94 4.03 1.08
C ILE A 17 1.28 5.38 0.43
N PHE A 18 2.45 5.92 0.75
CA PHE A 18 3.09 7.01 0.03
C PHE A 18 4.19 6.41 -0.85
N TYR A 19 4.00 6.47 -2.16
CA TYR A 19 4.85 5.79 -3.15
C TYR A 19 5.54 6.81 -4.05
N ILE A 20 6.86 6.70 -4.19
CA ILE A 20 7.67 7.52 -5.11
C ILE A 20 7.81 6.82 -6.47
N ASP A 21 7.57 7.55 -7.56
CA ASP A 21 7.82 7.04 -8.91
C ASP A 21 9.24 7.36 -9.40
N ASN A 22 9.58 6.87 -10.59
CA ASN A 22 10.89 7.10 -11.22
C ASN A 22 11.15 8.55 -11.64
N LYS A 23 10.16 9.45 -11.52
CA LYS A 23 10.29 10.88 -11.75
C LYS A 23 10.33 11.65 -10.42
N ASN A 24 10.62 10.95 -9.31
CA ASN A 24 10.59 11.48 -7.95
C ASN A 24 9.24 12.07 -7.51
N GLN A 25 8.13 11.68 -8.14
CA GLN A 25 6.82 12.15 -7.73
C GLN A 25 6.25 11.24 -6.65
N VAL A 26 5.97 11.83 -5.49
CA VAL A 26 5.32 11.14 -4.38
C VAL A 26 3.82 11.12 -4.61
N THR A 27 3.22 9.95 -4.47
CA THR A 27 1.79 9.75 -4.66
C THR A 27 1.19 8.98 -3.50
N GLN A 28 0.06 9.45 -3.00
CA GLN A 28 -0.76 8.72 -2.06
C GLN A 28 -1.55 7.63 -2.80
N ARG A 29 -1.40 6.37 -2.40
CA ARG A 29 -2.11 5.23 -3.00
C ARG A 29 -2.88 4.49 -1.93
N TYR A 30 -4.13 4.20 -2.23
CA TYR A 30 -4.91 3.23 -1.48
C TYR A 30 -4.78 1.87 -2.13
N ILE A 31 -4.37 0.87 -1.36
CA ILE A 31 -4.11 -0.48 -1.85
C ILE A 31 -4.68 -1.54 -0.91
N GLN A 32 -4.95 -2.72 -1.44
CA GLN A 32 -5.17 -3.95 -0.67
C GLN A 32 -4.08 -4.93 -1.09
N VAL A 33 -3.22 -5.33 -0.16
CA VAL A 33 -2.10 -6.23 -0.44
C VAL A 33 -2.64 -7.64 -0.70
N ILE A 34 -2.16 -8.27 -1.77
CA ILE A 34 -2.54 -9.63 -2.18
C ILE A 34 -1.44 -10.60 -1.78
N ASN A 35 -0.19 -10.24 -2.09
CA ASN A 35 0.99 -11.00 -1.68
C ASN A 35 2.20 -10.06 -1.54
N MET A 36 3.24 -10.55 -0.89
CA MET A 36 4.49 -9.83 -0.70
C MET A 36 5.66 -10.79 -0.80
N ASN A 37 6.75 -10.32 -1.39
CA ASN A 37 8.05 -10.98 -1.38
C ASN A 37 9.10 -10.03 -0.79
N THR A 38 10.37 -10.41 -0.86
CA THR A 38 11.47 -9.66 -0.24
C THR A 38 11.74 -8.28 -0.86
N GLN A 39 11.34 -8.04 -2.11
CA GLN A 39 11.65 -6.80 -2.83
C GLN A 39 10.40 -5.97 -3.18
N SER A 40 9.23 -6.60 -3.20
CA SER A 40 8.01 -6.00 -3.73
C SER A 40 6.76 -6.62 -3.11
N LEU A 41 5.64 -5.94 -3.29
CA LEU A 41 4.31 -6.46 -2.98
C LEU A 41 3.40 -6.34 -4.19
N THR A 42 2.50 -7.31 -4.39
CA THR A 42 1.41 -7.21 -5.35
C THR A 42 0.16 -6.79 -4.62
N ALA A 43 -0.52 -5.76 -5.10
CA ALA A 43 -1.70 -5.22 -4.47
C ALA A 43 -2.72 -4.73 -5.49
N PHE A 44 -4.00 -4.78 -5.11
CA PHE A 44 -5.05 -4.09 -5.86
C PHE A 44 -4.96 -2.60 -5.58
N CYS A 45 -4.69 -1.80 -6.61
CA CYS A 45 -4.63 -0.34 -6.51
C CYS A 45 -6.00 0.26 -6.79
N TYR A 46 -6.63 0.86 -5.78
CA TYR A 46 -7.99 1.39 -5.90
C TYR A 46 -8.11 2.58 -6.85
N TRP A 47 -7.08 3.42 -6.94
CA TRP A 47 -7.09 4.54 -7.89
C TRP A 47 -7.08 4.03 -9.33
N ARG A 48 -6.27 3.01 -9.63
CA ARG A 48 -6.16 2.48 -10.99
C ARG A 48 -7.17 1.37 -11.30
N LYS A 49 -7.91 0.89 -10.31
CA LYS A 49 -8.85 -0.25 -10.38
C LYS A 49 -8.22 -1.51 -11.00
N LYS A 50 -6.96 -1.79 -10.64
CA LYS A 50 -6.20 -2.96 -11.16
C LYS A 50 -5.13 -3.43 -10.19
N VAL A 51 -4.72 -4.68 -10.37
CA VAL A 51 -3.58 -5.28 -9.67
C VAL A 51 -2.28 -4.68 -10.18
N ARG A 52 -1.37 -4.32 -9.26
CA ARG A 52 -0.05 -3.75 -9.55
C ARG A 52 0.99 -4.25 -8.55
N THR A 53 2.23 -4.32 -9.02
CA THR A 53 3.40 -4.57 -8.18
C THR A 53 4.01 -3.24 -7.74
N PHE A 54 4.30 -3.12 -6.45
CA PHE A 54 4.95 -1.97 -5.84
C PHE A 54 6.27 -2.44 -5.24
N LYS A 55 7.38 -1.76 -5.57
CA LYS A 55 8.66 -2.07 -4.95
C LYS A 55 8.69 -1.54 -3.52
N LEU A 56 9.21 -2.33 -2.58
CA LEU A 56 9.30 -1.95 -1.18
C LEU A 56 10.23 -0.73 -0.99
N GLU A 57 11.34 -0.66 -1.74
CA GLU A 57 12.29 0.47 -1.73
C GLU A 57 11.64 1.82 -2.10
N ASN A 58 10.53 1.78 -2.85
CA ASN A 58 9.81 2.97 -3.31
C ASN A 58 8.62 3.35 -2.42
N ILE A 59 8.34 2.57 -1.37
CA ILE A 59 7.30 2.89 -0.38
C ILE A 59 7.95 3.72 0.73
N LEU A 60 7.69 5.03 0.72
CA LEU A 60 8.21 5.97 1.71
C LEU A 60 7.52 5.82 3.06
N SER A 61 6.24 5.45 3.06
CA SER A 61 5.45 5.23 4.28
C SER A 61 4.20 4.41 3.97
N ALA A 62 3.69 3.70 4.98
CA ALA A 62 2.45 2.93 4.91
C ALA A 62 1.69 3.01 6.24
N GLY A 63 0.36 3.04 6.18
CA GLY A 63 -0.50 3.09 7.37
C GLY A 63 -1.90 2.50 7.14
N PRO A 64 -2.64 2.23 8.23
CA PRO A 64 -4.05 1.87 8.14
C PRO A 64 -4.87 3.06 7.64
N ILE A 65 -6.01 2.80 7.00
CA ILE A 65 -6.97 3.86 6.70
C ILE A 65 -7.62 4.28 8.03
N ARG A 66 -7.25 5.46 8.53
CA ARG A 66 -7.91 6.04 9.70
C ARG A 66 -9.38 6.30 9.35
N LYS A 67 -10.30 5.70 10.13
CA LYS A 67 -11.67 6.21 10.23
C LYS A 67 -11.56 7.59 10.91
N LYS A 68 -12.28 8.60 10.40
CA LYS A 68 -12.40 9.88 11.11
C LYS A 68 -12.92 9.57 12.51
N VAL A 69 -12.10 9.76 13.52
CA VAL A 69 -12.59 9.94 14.88
C VAL A 69 -13.16 11.35 14.89
N GLY A 70 -14.48 11.45 15.09
CA GLY A 70 -15.15 12.75 15.25
C GLY A 70 -14.55 13.48 16.45
N ALA A 71 -14.47 14.80 16.34
CA ALA A 71 -14.21 15.67 17.48
C ALA A 71 -15.43 15.71 18.41
#